data_AF-M1IZN9-F1
#
_entry.id   AF-M1IZN9-F1
#
_cell.length_a   1.000
_cell.length_b   1.000
_cell.length_c   1.000
_cell.angle_alpha   90.00
_cell.angle_beta   90.00
_cell.angle_gamma   90.00
#
_symmetry.space_group_name_H-M   'P 1'
#
loop_
_entity.id
_entity.type
_entity.pdbx_description
1 polymer ?
#
loop_
_entity_poly.entity_id
_entity_poly.type
_entity_poly.pdbx_seq_one_letter_code
_entity_poly.pdbx_strand_id
1 'polypeptide(L)'
;MDSMVGYKTPEYREQGWFSAKLDTILNYIPARITALLMLLSAYLLGLRPKSTLRILKESKIESPNAKYPISFASSILNVRLEKIGFYNVGLNGWNLPEDNHVKIALNLFKVTLILFLAIFSILYYYLYGLSLFSYPYGFIELVNSKFMGY
;
A
#
# COMPACT_ATOMS: atom_id res chain seq x y z
N MET A 1 -25.62 -2.87 -1.32
CA MET A 1 -25.25 -3.52 -2.59
C MET A 1 -23.88 -4.15 -2.38
N ASP A 2 -23.73 -5.13 -1.50
CA ASP A 2 -24.09 -6.54 -1.63
C ASP A 2 -23.47 -7.20 -2.88
N SER A 3 -22.16 -7.46 -2.79
CA SER A 3 -21.33 -8.09 -3.83
C SER A 3 -21.34 -9.63 -3.68
N MET A 4 -22.52 -10.21 -3.45
CA MET A 4 -22.69 -11.63 -3.09
C MET A 4 -23.21 -12.50 -4.25
N VAL A 5 -23.00 -12.09 -5.50
CA VAL A 5 -23.30 -12.91 -6.68
C VAL A 5 -22.21 -12.70 -7.72
N GLY A 6 -21.28 -13.65 -7.89
CA GLY A 6 -20.32 -13.56 -8.99
C GLY A 6 -19.12 -14.51 -9.01
N TYR A 7 -18.88 -15.32 -7.97
CA TYR A 7 -17.80 -16.31 -8.01
C TYR A 7 -18.32 -17.72 -7.81
N LYS A 8 -18.84 -18.31 -8.88
CA LYS A 8 -18.94 -19.77 -9.09
C LYS A 8 -19.37 -20.04 -10.53
N THR A 9 -18.49 -19.73 -11.50
CA THR A 9 -18.63 -20.30 -12.85
C THR A 9 -17.30 -20.92 -13.25
N PRO A 10 -17.21 -22.26 -13.36
CA PRO A 10 -15.99 -22.97 -13.74
C PRO A 10 -15.49 -22.69 -15.17
N GLU A 11 -16.23 -21.95 -16.00
CA GLU A 11 -15.99 -21.80 -17.43
C GLU A 11 -15.06 -20.64 -17.85
N TYR A 12 -14.59 -19.75 -16.96
CA TYR A 12 -13.70 -18.63 -17.32
C TYR A 12 -12.23 -18.78 -16.88
N ARG A 13 -11.80 -19.99 -16.54
CA ARG A 13 -10.48 -20.26 -15.96
C ARG A 13 -9.30 -19.93 -16.89
N GLU A 14 -9.53 -19.88 -18.21
CA GLU A 14 -8.44 -19.75 -19.19
C GLU A 14 -8.22 -18.31 -19.68
N GLN A 15 -9.22 -17.42 -19.60
CA GLN A 15 -9.06 -16.01 -19.98
C GLN A 15 -8.78 -15.09 -18.77
N GLY A 16 -9.25 -15.46 -17.57
CA GLY A 16 -9.01 -14.68 -16.35
C GLY A 16 -7.60 -14.80 -15.77
N TRP A 17 -6.83 -15.83 -16.16
CA TRP A 17 -5.49 -16.08 -15.61
C TRP A 17 -4.48 -14.99 -15.99
N PHE A 18 -4.50 -14.50 -17.23
CA PHE A 18 -3.59 -13.45 -17.67
C PHE A 18 -3.90 -12.11 -16.98
N SER A 19 -5.18 -11.75 -16.87
CA SER A 19 -5.62 -10.53 -16.17
C SER A 19 -5.32 -10.61 -14.65
N ALA A 20 -5.59 -11.73 -14.00
CA ALA A 20 -5.28 -11.94 -12.58
C ALA A 20 -3.77 -11.94 -12.30
N LYS A 21 -2.95 -12.45 -13.23
CA LYS A 21 -1.50 -12.45 -13.12
C LYS A 21 -0.91 -11.06 -13.37
N LEU A 22 -1.44 -10.32 -14.34
CA LEU A 22 -1.10 -8.91 -14.58
C LEU A 22 -1.46 -8.04 -13.37
N ASP A 23 -2.68 -8.15 -12.84
CA ASP A 23 -3.08 -7.43 -11.63
C ASP A 23 -2.16 -7.77 -10.45
N THR A 24 -1.79 -9.05 -10.32
CA THR A 24 -0.83 -9.47 -9.29
C THR A 24 0.55 -8.84 -9.48
N ILE A 25 1.04 -8.70 -10.72
CA ILE A 25 2.33 -8.06 -11.02
C ILE A 25 2.25 -6.55 -10.79
N LEU A 26 1.19 -5.89 -11.27
CA LEU A 26 0.98 -4.45 -11.11
C LEU A 26 0.89 -4.07 -9.63
N ASN A 27 0.22 -4.90 -8.82
CA ASN A 27 0.08 -4.68 -7.38
C ASN A 27 1.27 -5.19 -6.56
N TYR A 28 2.27 -5.84 -7.19
CA TYR A 28 3.45 -6.33 -6.49
C TYR A 28 4.21 -5.19 -5.81
N ILE A 29 4.59 -4.17 -6.57
CA ILE A 29 5.35 -3.03 -6.06
C ILE A 29 4.51 -2.18 -5.08
N PRO A 30 3.28 -1.76 -5.43
CA PRO A 30 2.41 -0.97 -4.53
C PRO A 30 2.18 -1.65 -3.18
N ALA A 31 2.00 -2.97 -3.13
CA ALA A 31 1.78 -3.69 -1.88
C ALA A 31 2.98 -3.62 -0.93
N ARG A 32 4.22 -3.70 -1.43
CA ARG A 32 5.42 -3.56 -0.59
C ARG A 32 5.57 -2.13 -0.09
N ILE A 33 5.39 -1.15 -0.98
CA ILE A 33 5.46 0.26 -0.63
C ILE A 33 4.43 0.58 0.46
N THR A 34 3.19 0.10 0.28
CA THR A 34 2.11 0.28 1.27
C THR A 34 2.51 -0.29 2.63
N ALA A 35 3.02 -1.53 2.68
CA ALA A 35 3.45 -2.14 3.94
C ALA A 35 4.57 -1.35 4.63
N LEU A 36 5.55 -0.85 3.87
CA LEU A 36 6.62 0.00 4.41
C LEU A 36 6.09 1.35 4.91
N LEU A 37 5.17 1.99 4.18
CA LEU A 37 4.54 3.24 4.60
C LEU A 37 3.66 3.04 5.84
N MET A 38 2.99 1.89 5.98
CA MET A 38 2.27 1.54 7.20
C MET A 38 3.24 1.41 8.39
N LEU A 39 4.39 0.78 8.19
CA LEU A 39 5.40 0.67 9.25
C LEU A 39 5.93 2.05 9.68
N LEU A 40 6.21 2.92 8.71
CA LEU A 40 6.61 4.30 8.97
C LEU A 40 5.51 5.07 9.72
N SER A 41 4.25 4.95 9.26
CA SER A 41 3.09 5.57 9.90
C SER A 41 2.90 5.11 11.34
N ALA A 42 3.17 3.82 11.62
CA ALA A 42 3.12 3.28 12.96
C ALA A 42 4.13 3.97 13.89
N TYR A 43 5.37 4.18 13.42
CA TYR A 43 6.38 4.92 14.18
C TYR A 43 5.99 6.39 14.41
N LEU A 44 5.43 7.07 13.40
CA LEU A 44 4.93 8.44 13.55
C LEU A 44 3.78 8.57 14.56
N LEU A 45 2.95 7.53 14.66
CA LEU A 45 1.86 7.44 15.64
C LEU A 45 2.33 6.95 17.02
N GLY A 46 3.63 6.70 17.22
CA GLY A 46 4.18 6.19 18.48
C GLY A 46 3.82 4.72 18.78
N LEU A 47 3.29 3.99 17.79
CA LEU A 47 3.02 2.56 17.91
C LEU A 47 4.33 1.77 17.93
N ARG A 48 4.28 0.57 18.52
CA ARG A 48 5.43 -0.34 18.63
C ARG A 48 5.13 -1.65 17.90
N PRO A 49 5.43 -1.74 16.59
CA PRO A 49 5.27 -2.97 15.84
C PRO A 49 6.17 -4.07 16.41
N LYS A 50 5.65 -5.30 16.52
CA LYS A 50 6.43 -6.44 17.03
C LYS A 50 6.56 -7.54 16.01
N SER A 51 7.75 -8.14 15.96
CA SER A 51 7.99 -9.40 15.23
C SER A 51 7.60 -9.37 13.74
N THR A 52 7.69 -8.21 13.08
CA THR A 52 7.21 -7.99 11.70
C THR A 52 7.78 -9.01 10.70
N LEU A 53 9.10 -9.21 10.74
CA LEU A 53 9.78 -10.18 9.85
C LEU A 53 9.36 -11.63 10.13
N ARG A 54 9.15 -11.98 11.40
CA ARG A 54 8.70 -13.31 11.81
C ARG A 54 7.28 -13.56 11.32
N ILE A 55 6.35 -12.63 11.53
CA ILE A 55 4.97 -12.73 11.07
C ILE A 55 4.91 -12.82 9.54
N LEU A 56 5.71 -12.01 8.83
CA LEU A 56 5.80 -12.08 7.37
C LEU A 56 6.31 -13.45 6.89
N LYS A 57 7.30 -14.03 7.57
CA LYS A 57 7.85 -15.36 7.25
C LYS A 57 6.85 -16.48 7.52
N GLU A 58 6.16 -16.44 8.66
CA GLU A 58 5.20 -17.46 9.09
C GLU A 58 3.83 -17.34 8.39
N SER A 59 3.52 -16.18 7.79
CA SER A 59 2.25 -15.94 7.10
C SER A 59 2.07 -16.85 5.88
N LYS A 60 0.97 -17.61 5.91
CA LYS A 60 0.54 -18.57 4.89
C LYS A 60 -0.43 -17.97 3.85
N ILE A 61 -0.54 -16.64 3.76
CA ILE A 61 -1.39 -15.99 2.76
C ILE A 61 -0.88 -16.34 1.36
N GLU A 62 -1.75 -16.92 0.54
CA GLU A 62 -1.45 -17.32 -0.84
C GLU A 62 -1.09 -16.12 -1.73
N SER A 63 -1.85 -15.02 -1.62
CA SER A 63 -1.60 -13.81 -2.41
C SER A 63 -0.39 -13.03 -1.86
N PRO A 64 0.70 -12.90 -2.63
CA PRO A 64 1.88 -12.14 -2.20
C PRO A 64 1.60 -10.64 -2.07
N ASN A 65 0.52 -10.11 -2.63
CA ASN A 65 0.13 -8.71 -2.52
C ASN A 65 -0.66 -8.44 -1.25
N ALA A 66 -1.50 -9.38 -0.83
CA ALA A 66 -2.19 -9.31 0.46
C ALA A 66 -1.26 -9.65 1.64
N LYS A 67 -0.28 -10.54 1.42
CA LYS A 67 0.63 -11.03 2.46
C LYS A 67 1.37 -9.91 3.20
N TYR A 68 1.90 -8.91 2.50
CA TYR A 68 2.70 -7.85 3.11
C TYR A 68 1.84 -6.90 3.98
N PRO A 69 0.80 -6.23 3.44
CA PRO A 69 -0.04 -5.33 4.24
C PRO A 69 -0.67 -6.02 5.45
N ILE A 70 -1.17 -7.26 5.30
CA ILE A 70 -1.83 -7.97 6.41
C ILE A 70 -0.82 -8.37 7.49
N SER A 71 0.36 -8.88 7.11
CA SER A 71 1.40 -9.24 8.09
C SER A 71 1.89 -8.01 8.86
N PHE A 72 2.02 -6.87 8.17
CA PHE A 72 2.43 -5.61 8.79
C PHE A 72 1.31 -5.05 9.68
N ALA A 73 0.05 -5.11 9.25
CA ALA A 73 -1.09 -4.70 10.08
C ALA A 73 -1.16 -5.50 11.37
N SER A 74 -1.05 -6.84 11.29
CA SER A 74 -1.00 -7.72 12.47
C SER A 74 0.16 -7.32 13.39
N SER A 75 1.36 -7.11 12.83
CA SER A 75 2.54 -6.69 13.59
C SER A 75 2.39 -5.33 14.26
N ILE A 76 1.82 -4.33 13.58
CA ILE A 76 1.64 -2.95 14.07
C ILE A 76 0.59 -2.90 15.18
N LEU A 77 -0.54 -3.58 14.96
CA LEU A 77 -1.65 -3.63 15.91
C LEU A 77 -1.39 -4.61 17.06
N ASN A 78 -0.38 -5.49 16.95
CA ASN A 78 -0.08 -6.55 17.90
C ASN A 78 -1.26 -7.52 18.13
N VAL A 79 -2.01 -7.80 17.06
CA VAL A 79 -3.19 -8.68 17.07
C VAL A 79 -3.09 -9.74 16.01
N ARG A 80 -3.86 -10.81 16.19
CA ARG A 80 -4.05 -11.86 15.19
C ARG A 80 -5.18 -11.47 14.24
N LEU A 81 -4.88 -11.40 12.95
CA LEU A 81 -5.85 -11.15 11.89
C LEU A 81 -6.25 -12.47 11.25
N GLU A 82 -7.54 -12.79 11.30
CA GLU A 82 -8.10 -14.03 10.78
C GLU A 82 -9.20 -13.76 9.76
N LYS A 83 -9.20 -14.55 8.70
CA LYS A 83 -10.32 -14.72 7.79
C LYS A 83 -10.67 -16.19 7.77
N ILE A 84 -11.84 -16.53 8.31
CA ILE A 84 -12.33 -17.92 8.47
C ILE A 84 -12.22 -18.67 7.14
N GLY A 85 -11.47 -19.78 7.14
CA GLY A 85 -11.27 -20.63 5.96
C GLY A 85 -10.23 -20.14 4.95
N PHE A 86 -9.54 -19.02 5.20
CA PHE A 86 -8.55 -18.47 4.26
C PHE A 86 -7.17 -18.24 4.90
N TYR A 87 -7.10 -17.45 5.98
CA TYR A 87 -5.82 -17.14 6.61
C TYR A 87 -5.94 -16.83 8.09
N ASN A 88 -4.85 -17.04 8.81
CA ASN A 88 -4.66 -16.63 10.19
C ASN A 88 -3.23 -16.08 10.30
N VAL A 89 -3.09 -14.79 10.60
CA VAL A 89 -1.82 -14.05 10.58
C VAL A 89 -1.61 -13.34 11.89
N GLY A 90 -0.47 -13.60 12.52
CA GLY A 90 -0.09 -13.12 13.84
C GLY A 90 0.60 -14.23 14.61
N LEU A 91 1.19 -13.91 15.76
CA LEU A 91 1.87 -14.93 16.57
C LEU A 91 0.89 -15.80 17.35
N ASN A 92 1.36 -16.98 17.76
CA ASN A 92 0.65 -17.83 18.69
C ASN A 92 0.46 -17.13 20.04
N GLY A 93 -0.78 -17.11 20.53
CA GLY A 93 -1.16 -16.42 21.78
C GLY A 93 -1.54 -14.95 21.63
N TRP A 94 -1.51 -14.37 20.42
CA TRP A 94 -2.07 -13.03 20.19
C TRP A 94 -3.60 -13.08 20.09
N ASN A 95 -4.25 -12.10 20.71
CA ASN A 95 -5.70 -11.96 20.69
C ASN A 95 -6.21 -11.46 19.33
N LEU A 96 -7.48 -11.71 19.05
CA LEU A 96 -8.19 -11.11 17.93
C LEU A 96 -8.36 -9.59 18.14
N PRO A 97 -8.52 -8.79 17.08
CA PRO A 97 -8.74 -7.36 17.19
C PRO A 97 -10.05 -7.03 17.91
N GLU A 98 -9.94 -6.19 18.93
CA GLU A 98 -11.05 -5.53 19.63
C GLU A 98 -11.37 -4.14 19.03
N ASP A 99 -12.47 -3.53 19.44
CA ASP A 99 -12.97 -2.22 18.96
C ASP A 99 -11.92 -1.09 19.02
N ASN A 100 -11.04 -1.09 20.03
CA ASN A 100 -9.97 -0.09 20.12
C ASN A 100 -8.99 -0.18 18.95
N HIS A 101 -8.73 -1.39 18.44
CA HIS A 101 -7.83 -1.60 17.30
C HIS A 101 -8.41 -1.04 16.02
N VAL A 102 -9.73 -0.94 15.89
CA VAL A 102 -10.37 -0.28 14.73
C VAL A 102 -9.99 1.20 14.69
N LYS A 103 -10.03 1.90 15.82
CA LYS A 103 -9.64 3.32 15.90
C LYS A 103 -8.17 3.51 15.56
N ILE A 104 -7.30 2.64 16.08
CA ILE A 104 -5.86 2.66 15.79
C ILE A 104 -5.61 2.39 14.29
N ALA A 105 -6.27 1.38 13.71
CA ALA A 105 -6.15 1.04 12.30
C ALA A 105 -6.62 2.17 11.38
N LEU A 106 -7.70 2.89 11.74
CA LEU A 106 -8.17 4.06 10.99
C LEU A 106 -7.17 5.21 11.05
N ASN A 107 -6.57 5.48 12.21
CA ASN A 107 -5.52 6.49 12.32
C ASN A 107 -4.27 6.09 11.53
N LEU A 108 -3.87 4.82 11.59
CA LEU A 108 -2.78 4.27 10.78
C LEU A 108 -3.04 4.47 9.29
N PHE A 109 -4.24 4.14 8.82
CA PHE A 109 -4.66 4.34 7.44
C PHE A 109 -4.58 5.81 7.03
N LYS A 110 -5.10 6.74 7.84
CA LYS A 110 -5.06 8.18 7.56
C LYS A 110 -3.63 8.69 7.41
N VAL A 111 -2.73 8.35 8.34
CA VAL A 111 -1.32 8.76 8.26
C VAL A 111 -0.63 8.14 7.05
N THR A 112 -0.88 6.84 6.78
CA THR A 112 -0.33 6.14 5.61
C THR A 112 -0.77 6.81 4.31
N LEU A 113 -2.04 7.18 4.21
CA LEU A 113 -2.60 7.87 3.05
C LEU A 113 -1.98 9.26 2.85
N ILE A 114 -1.84 10.04 3.94
CA ILE A 114 -1.20 11.36 3.88
C ILE A 114 0.25 11.23 3.43
N LEU A 115 1.02 10.28 3.97
CA LEU A 115 2.39 10.03 3.55
C LEU A 115 2.48 9.60 2.09
N PHE A 116 1.61 8.70 1.65
CA PHE A 116 1.55 8.25 0.26
C PHE A 116 1.30 9.44 -0.68
N LEU A 117 0.29 10.26 -0.38
CA LEU A 117 -0.02 11.44 -1.19
C LEU A 117 1.12 12.46 -1.18
N ALA A 118 1.73 12.72 -0.02
CA ALA A 118 2.86 13.64 0.09
C ALA A 118 4.06 13.17 -0.75
N ILE A 119 4.43 11.89 -0.66
CA ILE A 119 5.52 11.31 -1.46
C ILE A 119 5.19 11.39 -2.95
N PHE A 120 3.96 11.06 -3.33
CA PHE A 120 3.54 11.11 -4.72
C PHE A 120 3.54 12.55 -5.27
N SER A 121 3.06 13.53 -4.48
CA SER A 121 3.10 14.95 -4.85
C SER A 121 4.54 15.47 -4.98
N ILE A 122 5.44 15.11 -4.07
CA ILE A 122 6.86 15.48 -4.15
C ILE A 122 7.50 14.89 -5.40
N LEU A 123 7.27 13.59 -5.66
CA LEU A 123 7.78 12.92 -6.84
C LEU A 123 7.25 13.55 -8.13
N TYR A 124 5.96 13.86 -8.17
CA TYR A 124 5.33 14.55 -9.30
C TYR A 124 5.96 15.92 -9.55
N TYR A 125 6.14 16.74 -8.51
CA TYR A 125 6.76 18.06 -8.65
C TYR A 125 8.22 17.96 -9.10
N TYR A 126 8.97 16.99 -8.57
CA TYR A 126 10.36 16.76 -8.96
C TYR A 126 10.48 16.32 -10.43
N LEU A 127 9.61 15.42 -10.89
CA LEU A 127 9.55 14.99 -12.29
C LEU A 127 9.11 16.14 -13.22
N TYR A 128 8.14 16.96 -12.79
CA TYR A 128 7.74 18.16 -13.52
C TYR A 128 8.89 19.16 -13.65
N GLY A 129 9.62 19.41 -12.55
CA GLY A 129 10.81 20.26 -12.56
C GLY A 129 11.91 19.73 -13.48
N LEU A 130 12.17 18.41 -13.47
CA LEU A 130 13.10 17.78 -14.42
C LEU A 130 12.65 17.92 -15.88
N SER A 131 11.34 17.82 -16.14
CA SER A 131 10.80 17.98 -17.49
C SER A 131 11.04 19.40 -18.04
N LEU A 132 10.99 20.43 -17.19
CA LEU A 132 11.34 21.81 -17.58
C LEU A 132 12.80 21.94 -18.04
N PHE A 133 13.74 21.21 -17.44
CA PHE A 133 15.14 21.17 -17.89
C PHE A 133 15.34 20.30 -19.14
N SER A 134 14.46 19.32 -19.36
CA SER A 134 14.56 18.37 -20.48
C SER A 134 13.99 18.93 -21.80
N TYR A 135 13.09 19.91 -21.72
CA TYR A 135 12.57 20.64 -22.88
C TYR A 135 13.31 21.98 -23.05
N PRO A 136 14.16 22.15 -24.09
CA PRO A 136 14.87 23.41 -24.32
C PRO A 136 13.91 24.59 -24.56
N TYR A 137 12.67 24.33 -24.98
CA TYR A 137 11.64 25.35 -25.21
C TYR A 137 11.26 26.12 -23.94
N GLY A 138 11.10 25.45 -22.79
CA GLY A 138 10.72 26.12 -21.54
C GLY A 138 11.81 27.05 -21.00
N PHE A 139 13.07 26.68 -21.20
CA PHE A 139 14.21 27.53 -20.83
C PHE A 139 14.36 28.73 -21.78
N ILE A 140 14.19 28.53 -23.09
CA ILE A 140 14.21 29.61 -24.09
C ILE A 140 13.08 30.61 -23.84
N GLU A 141 11.88 30.16 -23.48
CA GLU A 141 10.73 31.02 -23.18
C GLU A 141 10.88 31.76 -21.84
N LEU A 142 11.47 31.12 -20.82
CA LEU A 142 11.81 31.75 -19.54
C LEU A 142 12.91 32.82 -19.69
N VAL A 143 13.90 32.56 -20.54
CA VAL A 143 14.94 33.55 -20.89
C VAL A 143 14.31 34.69 -21.70
N ASN A 144 13.54 34.38 -22.75
CA ASN A 144 12.91 35.41 -23.59
C ASN A 144 11.91 36.28 -22.82
N SER A 145 11.15 35.74 -21.86
CA SER A 145 10.23 36.53 -21.02
C SER A 145 10.94 37.45 -20.02
N LYS A 146 12.17 37.12 -19.60
CA LYS A 146 13.01 38.02 -18.78
C LYS A 146 13.67 39.14 -19.59
N PHE A 147 13.90 38.94 -20.88
CA PHE A 147 14.54 39.93 -21.77
C PHE A 147 13.54 40.79 -22.55
N MET A 148 12.31 40.31 -22.78
CA MET A 148 11.20 41.13 -23.28
C MET A 148 10.33 41.60 -22.12
N GLY A 149 10.82 42.60 -21.40
CA GLY A 149 9.98 43.35 -20.46
C GLY A 149 8.82 44.00 -21.20
N TYR A 150 7.60 43.61 -20.83
CA TYR A 150 6.40 44.43 -20.92
C TYR A 150 5.98 44.82 -19.51
#